data_AF-A0ABD5T3X8-F1
#
_entry.id   AF-A0ABD5T3X8-F1
#
_cell.length_a   1.000
_cell.length_b   1.000
_cell.length_c   1.000
_cell.angle_alpha   90.00
_cell.angle_beta   90.00
_cell.angle_gamma   90.00
#
_symmetry.space_group_name_H-M   'P 1'
#
loop_
_entity.id
_entity.type
_entity.pdbx_description
1 polymer ?
#
loop_
_entity_poly.entity_id
_entity_poly.type
_entity_poly.pdbx_seq_one_letter_code
_entity_poly.pdbx_strand_id
1 'polypeptide(L)'
;TADVSREARRAYAKARKGVREARMDTDWVSTVHPTRSLAQQAGMAHEEYQKFVYDAVLRDWEALAEEMAQMKSLLDDGEEVRIVTERDDAPDTDVTMSIAGRTAVNSAASVAYDSHNLPSGEVFTAPYDTEGEAFFDVPMTIDATRVRNVRLVFEGGEVVDFDAETGEAALESVLDTDPGARRLGELGIGMNRGIDRFTDSILFDEKMGDTVHLAVGRAYDACLPDRESGNDSAVHVDMISDVSENSKMEVDGEVVQRNGRFRWEDGFES
;
A
#
# COMPACT_ATOMS: atom_id res chain seq x y z
N THR A 1 -7.89 22.63 -7.08
CA THR A 1 -7.35 21.90 -8.25
C THR A 1 -8.43 21.18 -9.04
N ALA A 2 -9.62 20.92 -8.47
CA ALA A 2 -10.75 20.28 -9.14
C ALA A 2 -11.11 20.88 -10.51
N ASP A 3 -10.98 22.21 -10.69
CA ASP A 3 -11.35 22.91 -11.94
C ASP A 3 -10.28 22.90 -13.04
N VAL A 4 -9.13 22.24 -12.82
CA VAL A 4 -8.07 22.13 -13.83
C VAL A 4 -8.31 20.89 -14.70
N SER A 5 -8.25 21.04 -16.04
CA SER A 5 -8.45 19.91 -16.96
C SER A 5 -7.42 18.80 -16.76
N ARG A 6 -7.80 17.55 -17.05
CA ARG A 6 -6.90 16.39 -16.92
C ARG A 6 -5.65 16.54 -17.79
N GLU A 7 -5.80 17.03 -19.02
CA GLU A 7 -4.68 17.29 -19.94
C GLU A 7 -3.69 18.30 -19.34
N ALA A 8 -4.19 19.38 -18.74
CA ALA A 8 -3.35 20.38 -18.09
C ALA A 8 -2.63 19.80 -16.86
N ARG A 9 -3.28 18.93 -16.08
CA ARG A 9 -2.64 18.22 -14.95
C ARG A 9 -1.54 17.28 -15.43
N ARG A 10 -1.78 16.49 -16.48
CA ARG A 10 -0.76 15.59 -17.09
C ARG A 10 0.43 16.38 -17.63
N ALA A 11 0.19 17.47 -18.36
CA ALA A 11 1.24 18.34 -18.88
C ALA A 11 2.07 18.97 -17.75
N TYR A 12 1.41 19.43 -16.68
CA TYR A 12 2.06 19.97 -15.49
C TYR A 12 2.94 18.93 -14.78
N ALA A 13 2.43 17.71 -14.57
CA ALA A 13 3.18 16.62 -13.95
C ALA A 13 4.43 16.28 -14.76
N LYS A 14 4.30 16.17 -16.08
CA LYS A 14 5.42 15.92 -17.00
C LYS A 14 6.46 17.04 -16.96
N ALA A 15 6.02 18.30 -16.97
CA ALA A 15 6.93 19.46 -16.92
C ALA A 15 7.73 19.57 -15.62
N ARG A 16 7.21 19.05 -14.50
CA ARG A 16 7.88 19.08 -13.19
C ARG A 16 8.69 17.83 -12.88
N LYS A 17 8.76 16.84 -13.77
CA LYS A 17 9.46 15.57 -13.55
C LYS A 17 10.89 15.79 -13.04
N GLY A 18 11.71 16.60 -13.73
CA GLY A 18 13.10 16.85 -13.32
C GLY A 18 13.23 17.61 -11.99
N VAL A 19 12.28 18.48 -11.64
CA VAL A 19 12.27 19.16 -10.32
C VAL A 19 11.89 18.19 -9.21
N ARG A 20 10.94 17.27 -9.48
CA ARG A 20 10.57 16.21 -8.54
C ARG A 20 11.77 15.32 -8.29
N GLU A 21 12.40 14.79 -9.34
CA GLU A 21 13.60 13.95 -9.24
C GLU A 21 14.69 14.63 -8.41
N ALA A 22 15.06 15.86 -8.74
CA ALA A 22 16.07 16.61 -7.98
C ALA A 22 15.70 16.85 -6.50
N ARG A 23 14.40 16.88 -6.15
CA ARG A 23 13.96 16.97 -4.75
C ARG A 23 14.04 15.61 -4.05
N MET A 24 13.67 14.54 -4.73
CA MET A 24 13.73 13.19 -4.16
C MET A 24 15.18 12.70 -3.98
N ASP A 25 16.14 13.27 -4.74
CA ASP A 25 17.59 13.05 -4.59
C ASP A 25 18.22 13.69 -3.34
N THR A 26 17.43 14.36 -2.49
CA THR A 26 17.92 14.98 -1.24
C THR A 26 17.53 14.14 -0.02
N ASP A 27 18.04 14.46 1.17
CA ASP A 27 17.52 13.87 2.40
C ASP A 27 16.16 14.51 2.75
N TRP A 28 15.08 13.73 2.78
CA TRP A 28 13.74 14.21 3.11
C TRP A 28 12.91 13.17 3.87
N VAL A 29 11.93 13.67 4.63
CA VAL A 29 10.89 12.86 5.27
C VAL A 29 9.55 13.59 5.14
N SER A 30 8.50 12.84 4.78
CA SER A 30 7.12 13.27 4.79
C SER A 30 6.50 12.92 6.14
N THR A 31 5.88 13.89 6.79
CA THR A 31 5.21 13.66 8.08
C THR A 31 3.96 14.51 8.21
N VAL A 32 3.06 14.09 9.09
CA VAL A 32 1.84 14.83 9.43
C VAL A 32 1.93 15.43 10.83
N HIS A 33 1.55 16.71 10.96
CA HIS A 33 1.30 17.34 12.25
C HIS A 33 -0.22 17.38 12.50
N PRO A 34 -0.70 16.97 13.68
CA PRO A 34 -2.14 16.92 13.95
C PRO A 34 -2.75 18.33 13.93
N THR A 35 -3.74 18.55 13.07
CA THR A 35 -4.50 19.80 13.01
C THR A 35 -5.98 19.53 13.22
N ARG A 36 -6.75 20.56 13.58
CA ARG A 36 -8.22 20.44 13.70
C ARG A 36 -8.89 20.05 12.38
N SER A 37 -8.35 20.49 11.25
CA SER A 37 -8.89 20.14 9.93
C SER A 37 -8.68 18.66 9.63
N LEU A 38 -7.51 18.11 9.95
CA LEU A 38 -7.22 16.69 9.77
C LEU A 38 -8.01 15.83 10.76
N ALA A 39 -8.17 16.28 12.00
CA ALA A 39 -9.04 15.61 12.96
C ALA A 39 -10.49 15.53 12.45
N GLN A 40 -11.01 16.64 11.89
CA GLN A 40 -12.32 16.66 11.26
C GLN A 40 -12.42 15.71 10.07
N GLN A 41 -11.39 15.66 9.22
CA GLN A 41 -11.34 14.73 8.09
C GLN A 41 -11.37 13.27 8.55
N ALA A 42 -10.62 12.94 9.61
CA ALA A 42 -10.58 11.62 10.22
C ALA A 42 -11.82 11.28 11.07
N GLY A 43 -12.78 12.22 11.21
CA GLY A 43 -13.99 12.01 12.02
C GLY A 43 -13.75 12.00 13.53
N MET A 44 -12.65 12.59 14.02
CA MET A 44 -12.21 12.52 15.41
C MET A 44 -12.27 13.88 16.13
N ALA A 45 -12.33 13.83 17.47
CA ALA A 45 -12.00 14.99 18.28
C ALA A 45 -10.52 15.36 18.12
N HIS A 46 -10.17 16.64 18.28
CA HIS A 46 -8.78 17.07 18.05
C HIS A 46 -7.78 16.45 19.02
N GLU A 47 -8.12 16.34 20.30
CA GLU A 47 -7.25 15.71 21.30
C GLU A 47 -7.06 14.21 21.02
N GLU A 48 -8.12 13.53 20.56
CA GLU A 48 -8.08 12.13 20.17
C GLU A 48 -7.19 11.93 18.93
N TYR A 49 -7.38 12.74 17.88
CA TYR A 49 -6.54 12.69 16.68
C TYR A 49 -5.07 12.99 16.98
N GLN A 50 -4.81 13.94 17.89
CA GLN A 50 -3.45 14.22 18.32
C GLN A 50 -2.80 12.99 18.98
N LYS A 51 -3.54 12.29 19.85
CA LYS A 51 -3.06 11.05 20.45
C LYS A 51 -2.80 9.99 19.39
N PHE A 52 -3.75 9.76 18.48
CA PHE A 52 -3.61 8.83 17.36
C PHE A 52 -2.34 9.10 16.54
N VAL A 53 -2.12 10.35 16.09
CA VAL A 53 -0.94 10.70 15.29
C VAL A 53 0.35 10.45 16.05
N TYR A 54 0.41 10.79 17.34
CA TYR A 54 1.62 10.57 18.12
C TYR A 54 1.85 9.10 18.49
N ASP A 55 0.80 8.30 18.69
CA ASP A 55 0.94 6.86 18.89
C ASP A 55 1.47 6.16 17.63
N ALA A 56 1.06 6.64 16.44
CA ALA A 56 1.57 6.16 15.15
C ALA A 56 3.04 6.55 14.90
N VAL A 57 3.46 7.73 15.37
CA VAL A 57 4.78 8.33 15.06
C VAL A 57 5.84 8.07 16.13
N LEU A 58 5.47 8.12 17.42
CA LEU A 58 6.39 7.97 18.55
C LEU A 58 6.52 6.51 18.94
N ARG A 59 7.02 5.71 18.00
CA ARG A 59 7.27 4.27 18.14
C ARG A 59 8.72 4.01 18.52
N ASP A 60 8.95 2.84 19.09
CA ASP A 60 10.28 2.23 19.09
C ASP A 60 10.55 1.67 17.68
N TRP A 61 11.14 2.51 16.83
CA TRP A 61 11.40 2.18 15.42
C TRP A 61 12.47 1.10 15.26
N GLU A 62 13.38 0.93 16.23
CA GLU A 62 14.38 -0.13 16.20
C GLU A 62 13.71 -1.48 16.47
N ALA A 63 12.89 -1.57 17.51
CA ALA A 63 12.11 -2.78 17.80
C ALA A 63 11.15 -3.13 16.64
N LEU A 64 10.44 -2.15 16.08
CA LEU A 64 9.55 -2.40 14.94
C LEU A 64 10.33 -2.83 13.69
N ALA A 65 11.54 -2.28 13.46
CA ALA A 65 12.39 -2.72 12.36
C ALA A 65 12.83 -4.19 12.51
N GLU A 66 13.16 -4.63 13.73
CA GLU A 66 13.49 -6.03 14.03
C GLU A 66 12.30 -6.97 13.77
N GLU A 67 11.09 -6.56 14.16
CA GLU A 67 9.86 -7.31 13.86
C GLU A 67 9.61 -7.39 12.34
N MET A 68 9.69 -6.26 11.64
CA MET A 68 9.52 -6.19 10.19
C MET A 68 10.60 -6.97 9.43
N ALA A 69 11.79 -7.14 10.00
CA ALA A 69 12.84 -7.97 9.40
C ALA A 69 12.41 -9.44 9.23
N GLN A 70 11.51 -9.94 10.09
CA GLN A 70 10.97 -11.30 9.95
C GLN A 70 10.09 -11.43 8.70
N MET A 71 9.21 -10.46 8.45
CA MET A 71 8.39 -10.42 7.22
C MET A 71 9.27 -10.21 5.99
N LYS A 72 10.23 -9.29 6.06
CA LYS A 72 11.18 -9.08 4.97
C LYS A 72 11.92 -10.37 4.59
N SER A 73 12.43 -11.13 5.55
CA SER A 73 13.13 -12.40 5.26
C SER A 73 12.22 -13.39 4.55
N LEU A 74 10.95 -13.48 4.94
CA LEU A 74 9.99 -14.37 4.29
C LEU A 74 9.75 -14.01 2.84
N LEU A 75 9.61 -12.71 2.55
CA LEU A 75 9.41 -12.23 1.19
C LEU A 75 10.70 -12.31 0.34
N ASP A 76 11.87 -12.08 0.92
CA ASP A 76 13.15 -12.22 0.20
C ASP A 76 13.44 -13.68 -0.18
N ASP A 77 13.09 -14.62 0.69
CA ASP A 77 13.32 -16.06 0.49
C ASP A 77 12.21 -16.74 -0.33
N GLY A 78 11.03 -16.12 -0.42
CA GLY A 78 9.84 -16.68 -1.05
C GLY A 78 9.71 -16.40 -2.54
N GLU A 79 8.82 -17.15 -3.21
CA GLU A 79 8.59 -17.04 -4.65
C GLU A 79 7.15 -16.61 -4.99
N GLU A 80 6.18 -16.92 -4.13
CA GLU A 80 4.76 -16.67 -4.33
C GLU A 80 4.09 -16.13 -3.06
N VAL A 81 3.21 -15.14 -3.22
CA VAL A 81 2.30 -14.68 -2.17
C VAL A 81 0.87 -14.94 -2.61
N ARG A 82 0.05 -15.46 -1.70
CA ARG A 82 -1.40 -15.55 -1.87
C ARG A 82 -2.12 -14.88 -0.71
N ILE A 83 -3.11 -14.06 -1.02
CA ILE A 83 -3.96 -13.39 -0.03
C ILE A 83 -5.38 -13.87 -0.25
N VAL A 84 -6.00 -14.39 0.81
CA VAL A 84 -7.39 -14.81 0.80
C VAL A 84 -8.13 -14.08 1.92
N THR A 85 -9.23 -13.42 1.57
CA THR A 85 -10.11 -12.78 2.56
C THR A 85 -11.56 -13.01 2.20
N GLU A 86 -12.32 -13.60 3.12
CA GLU A 86 -13.76 -13.85 2.96
C GLU A 86 -14.58 -12.68 3.53
N ARG A 87 -15.65 -12.28 2.84
CA ARG A 87 -16.50 -11.15 3.21
C ARG A 87 -17.98 -11.49 3.07
N ASP A 88 -18.79 -11.07 4.04
CA ASP A 88 -20.23 -11.34 4.03
C ASP A 88 -21.00 -10.41 3.07
N ASP A 89 -20.65 -9.13 3.04
CA ASP A 89 -21.39 -8.06 2.35
C ASP A 89 -20.60 -7.42 1.20
N ALA A 90 -19.50 -8.04 0.77
CA ALA A 90 -18.63 -7.56 -0.30
C ALA A 90 -17.95 -8.73 -1.03
N PRO A 91 -17.37 -8.52 -2.23
CA PRO A 91 -16.59 -9.55 -2.91
C PRO A 91 -15.42 -10.05 -2.05
N ASP A 92 -15.15 -11.35 -2.13
CA ASP A 92 -13.98 -11.95 -1.52
C ASP A 92 -12.69 -11.50 -2.24
N THR A 93 -11.57 -11.66 -1.55
CA THR A 93 -10.23 -11.59 -2.15
C THR A 93 -9.66 -13.00 -2.22
N ASP A 94 -9.17 -13.39 -3.39
CA ASP A 94 -8.32 -14.56 -3.60
C ASP A 94 -7.39 -14.20 -4.76
N VAL A 95 -6.23 -13.64 -4.39
CA VAL A 95 -5.24 -13.14 -5.33
C VAL A 95 -3.89 -13.79 -5.05
N THR A 96 -3.24 -14.25 -6.11
CA THR A 96 -1.89 -14.83 -6.07
C THR A 96 -0.96 -13.97 -6.92
N MET A 97 0.29 -13.84 -6.51
CA MET A 97 1.30 -13.09 -7.22
C MET A 97 2.70 -13.66 -6.98
N SER A 98 3.55 -13.62 -8.02
CA SER A 98 4.95 -13.99 -7.86
C SER A 98 5.76 -12.82 -7.28
N ILE A 99 6.64 -13.17 -6.35
CA ILE A 99 7.67 -12.30 -5.78
C ILE A 99 9.08 -12.89 -5.99
N ALA A 100 9.20 -13.92 -6.83
CA ALA A 100 10.46 -14.62 -7.03
C ALA A 100 11.57 -13.67 -7.51
N GLY A 101 12.71 -13.72 -6.82
CA GLY A 101 13.86 -12.87 -7.10
C GLY A 101 13.64 -11.38 -6.78
N ARG A 102 12.55 -11.00 -6.11
CA ARG A 102 12.33 -9.62 -5.64
C ARG A 102 13.05 -9.40 -4.33
N THR A 103 13.28 -8.13 -4.01
CA THR A 103 13.79 -7.69 -2.72
C THR A 103 12.66 -7.00 -1.97
N ALA A 104 12.39 -7.44 -0.75
CA ALA A 104 11.50 -6.72 0.15
C ALA A 104 12.22 -5.53 0.81
N VAL A 105 11.50 -4.45 1.06
CA VAL A 105 12.03 -3.25 1.72
C VAL A 105 11.39 -3.16 3.10
N ASN A 106 12.24 -3.00 4.11
CA ASN A 106 11.82 -2.75 5.49
C ASN A 106 11.65 -1.23 5.66
N SER A 107 10.41 -0.74 5.63
CA SER A 107 10.13 0.69 5.73
C SER A 107 9.95 1.08 7.20
N ALA A 108 11.03 0.96 8.00
CA ALA A 108 11.09 1.57 9.33
C ALA A 108 11.58 3.02 9.20
N ALA A 109 11.00 3.96 9.95
CA ALA A 109 11.33 5.39 9.89
C ALA A 109 12.77 5.69 10.35
N SER A 110 13.75 5.31 9.52
CA SER A 110 15.17 5.31 9.81
C SER A 110 15.96 5.55 8.52
N VAL A 111 17.05 6.31 8.66
CA VAL A 111 18.02 6.55 7.58
C VAL A 111 18.69 5.27 7.09
N ALA A 112 18.77 4.22 7.94
CA ALA A 112 19.38 2.95 7.56
C ALA A 112 18.58 2.22 6.48
N TYR A 113 17.28 2.50 6.38
CA TYR A 113 16.36 1.86 5.45
C TYR A 113 15.86 2.83 4.36
N ASP A 114 16.46 4.02 4.25
CA ASP A 114 16.05 5.07 3.31
C ASP A 114 14.53 5.37 3.35
N SER A 115 13.95 5.28 4.55
CA SER A 115 12.50 5.52 4.72
C SER A 115 12.22 7.02 4.70
N HIS A 116 11.26 7.40 3.85
CA HIS A 116 10.87 8.79 3.66
C HIS A 116 9.49 9.13 4.25
N ASN A 117 8.88 8.23 5.03
CA ASN A 117 7.56 8.44 5.64
C ASN A 117 7.64 8.40 7.17
N LEU A 118 6.86 9.26 7.82
CA LEU A 118 6.62 9.26 9.26
C LEU A 118 5.15 9.62 9.54
N PRO A 119 4.31 8.68 10.01
CA PRO A 119 4.68 7.34 10.44
C PRO A 119 5.11 6.46 9.26
N SER A 120 5.90 5.45 9.60
CA SER A 120 6.21 4.33 8.73
C SER A 120 5.68 3.04 9.37
N GLY A 121 6.17 1.89 8.95
CA GLY A 121 5.83 0.59 9.55
C GLY A 121 5.11 -0.31 8.58
N GLU A 122 5.75 -0.56 7.45
CA GLU A 122 5.34 -1.56 6.47
C GLU A 122 6.56 -2.35 5.99
N VAL A 123 6.30 -3.51 5.41
CA VAL A 123 7.25 -4.20 4.52
C VAL A 123 6.61 -4.30 3.15
N PHE A 124 7.35 -3.94 2.10
CA PHE A 124 6.82 -3.96 0.74
C PHE A 124 7.78 -4.59 -0.26
N THR A 125 7.26 -5.10 -1.37
CA THR A 125 8.02 -5.67 -2.50
C THR A 125 7.30 -5.39 -3.82
N ALA A 126 7.88 -5.74 -4.96
CA ALA A 126 7.32 -5.51 -6.30
C ALA A 126 6.81 -6.81 -6.95
N PRO A 127 5.54 -7.20 -6.77
CA PRO A 127 5.01 -8.44 -7.32
C PRO A 127 4.87 -8.39 -8.84
N TYR A 128 4.72 -9.56 -9.46
CA TYR A 128 4.38 -9.73 -10.87
C TYR A 128 3.61 -11.03 -11.10
N ASP A 129 3.15 -11.26 -12.33
CA ASP A 129 2.37 -12.47 -12.70
C ASP A 129 1.14 -12.70 -11.80
N THR A 130 0.45 -11.60 -11.47
CA THR A 130 -0.73 -11.60 -10.62
C THR A 130 -1.93 -12.30 -11.27
N GLU A 131 -2.63 -13.13 -10.52
CA GLU A 131 -3.80 -13.89 -10.93
C GLU A 131 -4.87 -13.83 -9.83
N GLY A 132 -6.14 -13.81 -10.23
CA GLY A 132 -7.28 -13.86 -9.31
C GLY A 132 -7.91 -12.50 -9.05
N GLU A 133 -8.54 -12.33 -7.90
CA GLU A 133 -9.40 -11.18 -7.61
C GLU A 133 -9.02 -10.52 -6.27
N ALA A 134 -8.91 -9.19 -6.28
CA ALA A 134 -8.63 -8.39 -5.11
C ALA A 134 -9.73 -7.35 -4.87
N PHE A 135 -10.18 -7.25 -3.62
CA PHE A 135 -11.16 -6.28 -3.18
C PHE A 135 -10.56 -5.34 -2.12
N PHE A 136 -10.75 -4.03 -2.33
CA PHE A 136 -10.19 -2.95 -1.51
C PHE A 136 -11.34 -2.13 -0.90
N ASP A 137 -11.55 -2.34 0.39
CA ASP A 137 -12.67 -1.81 1.18
C ASP A 137 -12.33 -0.51 1.92
N VAL A 138 -11.04 -0.16 2.02
CA VAL A 138 -10.61 1.10 2.64
C VAL A 138 -10.72 2.26 1.62
N PRO A 139 -11.47 3.32 1.93
CA PRO A 139 -11.67 4.44 1.01
C PRO A 139 -10.38 5.19 0.68
N MET A 140 -10.26 5.64 -0.57
CA MET A 140 -9.12 6.43 -1.04
C MET A 140 -9.55 7.64 -1.87
N THR A 141 -8.63 8.56 -2.15
CA THR A 141 -8.90 9.71 -3.01
C THR A 141 -7.98 9.72 -4.22
N ILE A 142 -8.55 9.59 -5.42
CA ILE A 142 -7.86 9.65 -6.71
C ILE A 142 -8.26 10.94 -7.42
N ASP A 143 -7.31 11.81 -7.72
CA ASP A 143 -7.55 13.07 -8.46
C ASP A 143 -8.67 13.95 -7.87
N ALA A 144 -8.76 14.00 -6.53
CA ALA A 144 -9.80 14.66 -5.75
C ALA A 144 -11.21 14.05 -5.88
N THR A 145 -11.32 12.86 -6.46
CA THR A 145 -12.52 12.02 -6.45
C THR A 145 -12.39 10.98 -5.36
N ARG A 146 -13.41 10.85 -4.52
CA ARG A 146 -13.47 9.75 -3.54
C ARG A 146 -13.74 8.45 -4.29
N VAL A 147 -12.95 7.42 -4.01
CA VAL A 147 -13.08 6.08 -4.57
C VAL A 147 -13.29 5.09 -3.43
N ARG A 148 -14.21 4.14 -3.59
CA ARG A 148 -14.62 3.17 -2.55
C ARG A 148 -14.94 1.82 -3.16
N ASN A 149 -14.67 0.76 -2.39
CA ASN A 149 -15.06 -0.61 -2.69
C ASN A 149 -14.62 -1.03 -4.10
N VAL A 150 -13.31 -0.99 -4.30
CA VAL A 150 -12.67 -1.30 -5.58
C VAL A 150 -12.49 -2.80 -5.70
N ARG A 151 -12.86 -3.36 -6.86
CA ARG A 151 -12.66 -4.76 -7.22
C ARG A 151 -11.80 -4.81 -8.47
N LEU A 152 -10.71 -5.59 -8.45
CA LEU A 152 -9.83 -5.81 -9.61
C LEU A 152 -9.69 -7.31 -9.87
N VAL A 153 -9.86 -7.71 -11.14
CA VAL A 153 -9.61 -9.07 -11.61
C VAL A 153 -8.34 -9.08 -12.44
N PHE A 154 -7.41 -9.97 -12.11
CA PHE A 154 -6.13 -10.14 -12.76
C PHE A 154 -6.07 -11.45 -13.54
N GLU A 155 -5.60 -11.37 -14.78
CA GLU A 155 -5.21 -12.52 -15.61
C GLU A 155 -3.91 -12.18 -16.36
N GLY A 156 -2.94 -13.09 -16.35
CA GLY A 156 -1.62 -12.89 -16.98
C GLY A 156 -0.84 -11.71 -16.42
N GLY A 157 -1.04 -11.38 -15.14
CA GLY A 157 -0.44 -10.24 -14.46
C GLY A 157 -1.03 -8.89 -14.80
N GLU A 158 -2.17 -8.82 -15.50
CA GLU A 158 -2.84 -7.57 -15.88
C GLU A 158 -4.28 -7.52 -15.36
N VAL A 159 -4.75 -6.32 -15.01
CA VAL A 159 -6.16 -6.05 -14.70
C VAL A 159 -7.00 -6.18 -15.98
N VAL A 160 -7.80 -7.24 -16.04
CA VAL A 160 -8.71 -7.55 -17.16
C VAL A 160 -10.14 -7.07 -16.92
N ASP A 161 -10.54 -6.93 -15.66
CA ASP A 161 -11.85 -6.41 -15.25
C ASP A 161 -11.73 -5.60 -13.96
N PHE A 162 -12.58 -4.59 -13.78
CA PHE A 162 -12.58 -3.73 -12.60
C PHE A 162 -13.96 -3.15 -12.32
N ASP A 163 -14.23 -2.86 -11.04
CA ASP A 163 -15.43 -2.16 -10.59
C ASP A 163 -15.09 -1.29 -9.36
N ALA A 164 -15.88 -0.25 -9.11
CA ALA A 164 -15.85 0.50 -7.86
C ALA A 164 -17.25 1.05 -7.53
N GLU A 165 -17.76 0.79 -6.33
CA GLU A 165 -19.09 1.31 -5.90
C GLU A 165 -19.19 2.83 -6.06
N THR A 166 -18.10 3.54 -5.78
CA THR A 166 -17.99 4.99 -6.01
C THR A 166 -16.66 5.30 -6.67
N GLY A 167 -16.69 6.18 -7.68
CA GLY A 167 -15.47 6.71 -8.29
C GLY A 167 -14.84 5.84 -9.36
N GLU A 168 -15.58 4.86 -9.92
CA GLU A 168 -15.13 3.99 -11.01
C GLU A 168 -14.49 4.74 -12.19
N ALA A 169 -15.08 5.85 -12.65
CA ALA A 169 -14.51 6.66 -13.74
C ALA A 169 -13.17 7.34 -13.40
N ALA A 170 -12.83 7.48 -12.10
CA ALA A 170 -11.51 7.92 -11.67
C ALA A 170 -10.51 6.77 -11.68
N LEU A 171 -10.92 5.58 -11.25
CA LEU A 171 -10.15 4.34 -11.33
C LEU A 171 -9.83 3.96 -12.79
N GLU A 172 -10.84 3.93 -13.68
CA GLU A 172 -10.66 3.70 -15.12
C GLU A 172 -9.60 4.65 -15.70
N SER A 173 -9.66 5.93 -15.31
CA SER A 173 -8.69 6.92 -15.76
C SER A 173 -7.25 6.66 -15.30
N VAL A 174 -7.07 5.99 -14.16
CA VAL A 174 -5.74 5.55 -13.69
C VAL A 174 -5.29 4.39 -14.56
N LEU A 175 -6.11 3.35 -14.70
CA LEU A 175 -5.81 2.13 -15.47
C LEU A 175 -5.55 2.41 -16.97
N ASP A 176 -6.14 3.48 -17.52
CA ASP A 176 -5.93 3.92 -18.91
C ASP A 176 -4.76 4.92 -19.08
N THR A 177 -3.93 5.10 -18.06
CA THR A 177 -2.81 6.06 -18.13
C THR A 177 -1.73 5.61 -19.10
N ASP A 178 -1.30 4.35 -19.00
CA ASP A 178 -0.28 3.71 -19.83
C ASP A 178 -0.34 2.17 -19.63
N PRO A 179 0.38 1.36 -20.43
CA PRO A 179 0.31 -0.10 -20.32
C PRO A 179 0.68 -0.65 -18.93
N GLY A 180 1.58 0.01 -18.20
CA GLY A 180 1.97 -0.43 -16.86
C GLY A 180 0.90 -0.14 -15.80
N ALA A 181 -0.03 0.79 -16.04
CA ALA A 181 -1.08 1.15 -15.09
C ALA A 181 -2.10 0.02 -14.82
N ARG A 182 -2.08 -1.07 -15.60
CA ARG A 182 -2.91 -2.28 -15.39
C ARG A 182 -2.15 -3.41 -14.71
N ARG A 183 -0.92 -3.20 -14.27
CA ARG A 183 -0.09 -4.20 -13.61
C ARG A 183 0.25 -3.71 -12.20
N LEU A 184 0.46 -4.64 -11.27
CA LEU A 184 0.92 -4.28 -9.94
C LEU A 184 2.38 -3.80 -10.00
N GLY A 185 2.67 -2.80 -9.17
CA GLY A 185 4.02 -2.31 -8.89
C GLY A 185 4.45 -2.56 -7.46
N GLU A 186 3.49 -2.81 -6.55
CA GLU A 186 3.78 -3.02 -5.14
C GLU A 186 2.75 -3.95 -4.49
N LEU A 187 3.27 -4.79 -3.60
CA LEU A 187 2.56 -5.39 -2.47
C LEU A 187 3.18 -4.80 -1.22
N GLY A 188 2.37 -4.16 -0.37
CA GLY A 188 2.81 -3.66 0.92
C GLY A 188 1.95 -4.23 2.06
N ILE A 189 2.62 -4.42 3.19
CA ILE A 189 2.09 -5.10 4.38
C ILE A 189 2.28 -4.17 5.56
N GLY A 190 1.18 -3.61 6.07
CA GLY A 190 1.22 -2.74 7.23
C GLY A 190 1.56 -3.52 8.51
N MET A 191 2.35 -2.92 9.38
CA MET A 191 2.88 -3.55 10.61
C MET A 191 2.89 -2.57 11.80
N ASN A 192 2.48 -1.32 11.62
CA ASN A 192 2.45 -0.33 12.70
C ASN A 192 1.22 -0.51 13.60
N ARG A 193 1.41 -1.20 14.73
CA ARG A 193 0.39 -1.38 15.78
C ARG A 193 0.03 -0.09 16.55
N GLY A 194 0.70 1.04 16.28
CA GLY A 194 0.32 2.35 16.80
C GLY A 194 -0.84 3.00 16.04
N ILE A 195 -1.25 2.41 14.91
CA ILE A 195 -2.39 2.82 14.10
C ILE A 195 -3.49 1.79 14.35
N ASP A 196 -4.60 2.21 14.96
CA ASP A 196 -5.64 1.31 15.48
C ASP A 196 -7.01 1.46 14.79
N ARG A 197 -7.09 2.31 13.76
CA ARG A 197 -8.32 2.62 13.03
C ARG A 197 -8.02 3.35 11.72
N PHE A 198 -8.93 3.22 10.76
CA PHE A 198 -8.89 3.97 9.50
C PHE A 198 -9.17 5.47 9.70
N THR A 199 -8.51 6.29 8.89
CA THR A 199 -8.55 7.75 8.99
C THR A 199 -8.83 8.48 7.67
N ASP A 200 -9.13 7.75 6.59
CA ASP A 200 -9.19 8.28 5.22
C ASP A 200 -7.87 8.95 4.79
N SER A 201 -6.75 8.48 5.33
CA SER A 201 -5.42 9.00 5.05
C SER A 201 -4.51 7.83 4.73
N ILE A 202 -4.24 7.65 3.44
CA ILE A 202 -3.37 6.60 2.89
C ILE A 202 -2.06 6.45 3.70
N LEU A 203 -1.39 7.57 4.03
CA LEU A 203 -0.16 7.56 4.84
C LEU A 203 -0.25 6.81 6.17
N PHE A 204 -1.42 6.83 6.83
CA PHE A 204 -1.64 6.08 8.06
C PHE A 204 -2.22 4.71 7.74
N ASP A 205 -3.28 4.69 6.94
CA ASP A 205 -4.11 3.51 6.74
C ASP A 205 -3.31 2.37 6.10
N GLU A 206 -2.36 2.65 5.19
CA GLU A 206 -1.51 1.62 4.55
C GLU A 206 -0.44 1.04 5.50
N LYS A 207 -0.10 1.74 6.59
CA LYS A 207 0.91 1.29 7.56
C LYS A 207 0.29 0.48 8.69
N MET A 208 -1.03 0.42 8.78
CA MET A 208 -1.75 -0.22 9.88
C MET A 208 -1.50 -1.73 9.89
N GLY A 209 -1.22 -2.30 11.06
CA GLY A 209 -0.89 -3.73 11.22
C GLY A 209 -1.94 -4.71 10.70
N ASP A 210 -3.17 -4.24 10.47
CA ASP A 210 -4.30 -5.03 9.99
C ASP A 210 -4.66 -4.71 8.54
N THR A 211 -3.69 -4.19 7.77
CA THR A 211 -3.90 -3.83 6.37
C THR A 211 -2.82 -4.39 5.46
N VAL A 212 -3.23 -4.63 4.23
CA VAL A 212 -2.34 -4.83 3.08
C VAL A 212 -2.75 -3.85 1.99
N HIS A 213 -1.81 -3.41 1.17
CA HIS A 213 -2.13 -2.64 -0.03
C HIS A 213 -1.47 -3.22 -1.25
N LEU A 214 -2.14 -3.04 -2.39
CA LEU A 214 -1.62 -3.34 -3.71
C LEU A 214 -1.62 -2.04 -4.52
N ALA A 215 -0.47 -1.71 -5.11
CA ALA A 215 -0.36 -0.53 -5.95
C ALA A 215 -0.38 -0.93 -7.42
N VAL A 216 -1.28 -0.35 -8.21
CA VAL A 216 -1.19 -0.43 -9.68
C VAL A 216 -0.20 0.61 -10.20
N GLY A 217 0.53 0.25 -11.26
CA GLY A 217 1.53 1.11 -11.89
C GLY A 217 2.94 0.83 -11.39
N ARG A 218 3.74 1.89 -11.28
CA ARG A 218 5.20 1.81 -11.26
C ARG A 218 5.71 1.02 -10.05
N ALA A 219 6.63 0.09 -10.30
CA ALA A 219 7.40 -0.58 -9.24
C ALA A 219 8.55 0.30 -8.71
N TYR A 220 8.92 0.11 -7.44
CA TYR A 220 10.11 0.75 -6.89
C TYR A 220 11.38 -0.02 -7.25
N ASP A 221 12.41 0.69 -7.73
CA ASP A 221 13.69 0.09 -8.12
C ASP A 221 14.39 -0.63 -6.96
N ALA A 222 14.14 -0.19 -5.72
CA ALA A 222 14.66 -0.83 -4.50
C ALA A 222 14.15 -2.27 -4.30
N CYS A 223 13.05 -2.66 -4.94
CA CYS A 223 12.47 -3.99 -4.84
C CYS A 223 12.96 -4.95 -5.95
N LEU A 224 13.82 -4.48 -6.84
CA LEU A 224 14.23 -5.20 -8.05
C LEU A 224 15.68 -5.66 -7.98
N PRO A 225 16.04 -6.77 -8.65
CA PRO A 225 17.44 -7.13 -8.85
C PRO A 225 18.23 -6.02 -9.55
N ASP A 226 19.53 -5.97 -9.26
CA ASP A 226 20.47 -5.10 -9.95
C ASP A 226 20.35 -5.26 -11.48
N ARG A 227 20.06 -4.14 -12.17
CA ARG A 227 19.93 -4.03 -13.64
C ARG A 227 18.63 -4.62 -14.22
N GLU A 228 17.66 -4.95 -13.40
CA GLU A 228 16.30 -5.24 -13.88
C GLU A 228 15.39 -4.01 -13.74
N SER A 229 14.41 -3.91 -14.62
CA SER A 229 13.35 -2.91 -14.55
C SER A 229 12.03 -3.60 -14.25
N GLY A 230 11.30 -3.07 -13.27
CA GLY A 230 9.99 -3.57 -12.88
C GLY A 230 8.91 -3.01 -13.80
N ASN A 231 7.67 -3.02 -13.30
CA ASN A 231 6.57 -2.40 -14.02
C ASN A 231 6.83 -0.89 -14.20
N ASP A 232 6.90 -0.41 -15.45
CA ASP A 232 7.11 1.01 -15.76
C ASP A 232 5.78 1.71 -16.03
N SER A 233 5.48 2.75 -15.25
CA SER A 233 4.26 3.53 -15.37
C SER A 233 4.42 4.95 -14.86
N ALA A 234 3.61 5.87 -15.39
CA ALA A 234 3.51 7.24 -14.90
C ALA A 234 2.74 7.34 -13.57
N VAL A 235 1.93 6.32 -13.23
CA VAL A 235 1.15 6.27 -11.99
C VAL A 235 1.72 5.26 -11.01
N HIS A 236 1.34 5.42 -9.75
CA HIS A 236 1.53 4.47 -8.65
C HIS A 236 0.40 4.80 -7.69
N VAL A 237 -0.58 3.91 -7.56
CA VAL A 237 -1.82 4.17 -6.82
C VAL A 237 -2.11 3.00 -5.90
N ASP A 238 -1.91 3.26 -4.61
CA ASP A 238 -2.16 2.33 -3.51
C ASP A 238 -3.66 2.14 -3.27
N MET A 239 -4.06 0.88 -3.17
CA MET A 239 -5.41 0.46 -2.80
C MET A 239 -5.29 -0.49 -1.61
N ILE A 240 -6.01 -0.17 -0.52
CA ILE A 240 -5.82 -0.82 0.78
C ILE A 240 -7.00 -1.77 1.04
N SER A 241 -6.69 -2.97 1.54
CA SER A 241 -7.65 -3.98 1.99
C SER A 241 -7.50 -4.21 3.48
N ASP A 242 -8.63 -4.27 4.20
CA ASP A 242 -8.66 -4.67 5.61
C ASP A 242 -8.50 -6.20 5.70
N VAL A 243 -7.47 -6.63 6.44
CA VAL A 243 -7.18 -8.06 6.67
C VAL A 243 -7.35 -8.47 8.13
N SER A 244 -8.03 -7.65 8.94
CA SER A 244 -8.28 -7.89 10.37
C SER A 244 -9.19 -9.09 10.65
N GLU A 245 -10.05 -9.47 9.71
CA GLU A 245 -11.04 -10.54 9.87
C GLU A 245 -11.12 -11.46 8.64
N ASN A 246 -11.33 -12.75 8.89
CA ASN A 246 -11.45 -13.83 7.89
C ASN A 246 -10.40 -13.76 6.77
N SER A 247 -9.18 -13.36 7.12
CA SER A 247 -8.09 -13.16 6.17
C SER A 247 -6.90 -14.05 6.49
N LYS A 248 -6.19 -14.47 5.45
CA LYS A 248 -4.88 -15.11 5.55
C LYS A 248 -3.96 -14.66 4.41
N MET A 249 -2.69 -14.51 4.74
CA MET A 249 -1.60 -14.36 3.79
C MET A 249 -0.70 -15.60 3.86
N GLU A 250 -0.43 -16.14 2.69
CA GLU A 250 0.47 -17.28 2.49
C GLU A 250 1.71 -16.81 1.72
N VAL A 251 2.88 -17.27 2.14
CA VAL A 251 4.14 -17.20 1.37
C VAL A 251 4.54 -18.63 1.07
N ASP A 252 4.64 -18.98 -0.21
CA ASP A 252 4.91 -20.34 -0.69
C ASP A 252 3.98 -21.41 -0.07
N GLY A 253 2.72 -21.04 0.16
CA GLY A 253 1.69 -21.89 0.78
C GLY A 253 1.77 -22.02 2.31
N GLU A 254 2.75 -21.39 2.98
CA GLU A 254 2.79 -21.29 4.44
C GLU A 254 2.05 -20.04 4.91
N VAL A 255 1.09 -20.19 5.84
CA VAL A 255 0.37 -19.04 6.42
C VAL A 255 1.31 -18.22 7.30
N VAL A 256 1.57 -16.97 6.89
CA VAL A 256 2.44 -16.03 7.62
C VAL A 256 1.66 -14.96 8.37
N GLN A 257 0.44 -14.65 7.93
CA GLN A 257 -0.49 -13.74 8.58
C GLN A 257 -1.89 -14.35 8.59
N ARG A 258 -2.63 -14.18 9.69
CA ARG A 258 -4.04 -14.55 9.82
C ARG A 258 -4.75 -13.45 10.60
N ASN A 259 -5.83 -12.89 10.04
CA ASN A 259 -6.64 -11.86 10.70
C ASN A 259 -5.77 -10.70 11.23
N GLY A 260 -4.90 -10.16 10.37
CA GLY A 260 -3.94 -9.09 10.67
C GLY A 260 -2.77 -9.53 11.57
N ARG A 261 -2.79 -10.72 12.17
CA ARG A 261 -1.77 -11.20 13.11
C ARG A 261 -0.70 -12.02 12.41
N PHE A 262 0.57 -11.72 12.68
CA PHE A 262 1.72 -12.42 12.11
C PHE A 262 2.09 -13.67 12.90
N ARG A 263 2.69 -14.68 12.25
CA ARG A 263 2.99 -15.99 12.85
C ARG A 263 3.94 -15.98 14.07
N TRP A 264 4.67 -14.89 14.28
CA TRP A 264 5.55 -14.69 15.44
C TRP A 264 4.91 -13.87 16.55
N GLU A 265 3.72 -13.30 16.34
CA GLU A 265 3.00 -12.56 17.37
C GLU A 265 2.25 -13.50 18.30
N ASP A 266 2.13 -13.09 19.57
CA ASP A 266 1.33 -13.81 20.55
C ASP A 266 -0.12 -13.97 20.08
N GLY A 267 -0.67 -15.18 20.24
CA GLY A 267 -2.06 -15.49 19.88
C GLY A 267 -2.30 -15.82 18.40
N PHE A 268 -1.25 -16.03 17.61
CA PHE A 268 -1.39 -16.56 16.25
C PHE A 268 -1.94 -17.99 16.27
N GLU A 269 -2.95 -18.25 15.44
CA GLU A 269 -3.56 -19.58 15.27
C GLU A 269 -3.00 -20.22 13.98
N SER A 270 -2.24 -21.31 14.14
CA SER A 270 -1.66 -22.08 13.02
C SER A 270 -2.73 -22.76 12.18
#